data_AF-A0A384JX70-F1
#
_entry.id   AF-A0A384JX70-F1
#
_cell.length_a   1.000
_cell.length_b   1.000
_cell.length_c   1.000
_cell.angle_alpha   90.00
_cell.angle_beta   90.00
_cell.angle_gamma   90.00
#
_symmetry.space_group_name_H-M   'P 1'
#
loop_
_entity.id
_entity.type
_entity.pdbx_description
1 polymer ?
#
loop_
_entity_poly.entity_id
_entity_poly.type
_entity_poly.pdbx_seq_one_letter_code
_entity_poly.pdbx_strand_id
1 'polypeptide(L)'
;MGMRKLREGIVASKRIDDFSIQAYIFCIRLSILLKHWESYHPAMRHLLQVMHPKHPLSSTELQEFAAYQVLDLACRQSDLAKAYSIRLALGLRDSKVDEVLKAIAHDNYFLFWKVKREVDGYKAKIMEFAGEEMKLHALKSIGKTYLSIDLDSLEQLTDSSWSVLTEAYSVGWQLEGTKVVIRKPKPR
;
A
#
# COMPACT_ATOMS: atom_id res chain seq x y z
N MET A 1 -13.78 19.74 -4.71
CA MET A 1 -13.92 21.02 -3.97
C MET A 1 -14.78 20.93 -2.70
N GLY A 2 -15.85 20.13 -2.63
CA GLY A 2 -16.72 20.07 -1.42
C GLY A 2 -16.01 19.61 -0.13
N MET A 3 -15.19 18.56 -0.20
CA MET A 3 -14.50 17.99 0.96
C MET A 3 -13.48 18.93 1.61
N ARG A 4 -12.83 19.78 0.81
CA ARG A 4 -11.89 20.80 1.31
C ARG A 4 -12.64 21.86 2.12
N LYS A 5 -13.75 22.38 1.57
CA LYS A 5 -14.60 23.37 2.27
C LYS A 5 -15.15 22.82 3.58
N LEU A 6 -15.56 21.55 3.60
CA LEU A 6 -16.05 20.89 4.82
C LEU A 6 -14.96 20.80 5.90
N ARG A 7 -13.74 20.36 5.54
CA ARG A 7 -12.62 20.32 6.48
C ARG A 7 -12.25 21.71 7.00
N GLU A 8 -12.16 22.70 6.11
CA GLU A 8 -11.85 24.08 6.50
C GLU A 8 -12.91 24.66 7.45
N GLY A 9 -14.21 24.37 7.21
CA GLY A 9 -15.29 24.78 8.11
C GLY A 9 -15.24 24.12 9.49
N ILE A 10 -14.90 22.82 9.56
CA ILE A 10 -14.71 22.10 10.84
C ILE A 10 -13.51 22.67 11.60
N VAL A 11 -12.40 22.92 10.90
CA VAL A 11 -11.19 23.51 11.51
C VAL A 11 -11.46 24.94 12.00
N ALA A 12 -12.15 25.76 11.22
CA ALA A 12 -12.50 27.13 11.60
C ALA A 12 -13.43 27.18 12.83
N SER A 13 -14.38 26.25 12.92
CA SER A 13 -15.30 26.13 14.05
C SER A 13 -14.69 25.43 15.27
N LYS A 14 -13.49 24.84 15.15
CA LYS A 14 -12.81 24.02 16.19
C LYS A 14 -13.71 22.92 16.76
N ARG A 15 -14.68 22.45 15.98
CA ARG A 15 -15.70 21.49 16.40
C ARG A 15 -15.09 20.09 16.50
N ILE A 16 -15.35 19.41 17.62
CA ILE A 16 -14.93 18.03 17.86
C ILE A 16 -16.14 17.30 18.45
N ASP A 17 -16.90 16.69 17.55
CA ASP A 17 -18.10 15.92 17.85
C ASP A 17 -18.24 14.78 16.84
N ASP A 18 -19.25 13.94 17.03
CA ASP A 18 -19.50 12.76 16.18
C ASP A 18 -19.55 13.12 14.68
N PHE A 19 -20.22 14.22 14.33
CA PHE A 19 -20.30 14.68 12.96
C PHE A 19 -18.92 15.00 12.39
N SER A 20 -18.12 15.78 13.13
CA SER A 20 -16.79 16.20 12.70
C SER A 20 -15.86 15.00 12.52
N ILE A 21 -15.94 14.02 13.42
CA ILE A 21 -15.16 12.77 13.34
C ILE A 21 -15.57 11.97 12.10
N GLN A 22 -16.86 11.72 11.90
CA GLN A 22 -17.35 10.94 10.76
C GLN A 22 -17.01 11.65 9.43
N ALA A 23 -17.08 12.98 9.39
CA ALA A 23 -16.64 13.76 8.24
C ALA A 23 -15.14 13.55 7.94
N TYR A 24 -14.28 13.52 8.96
CA TYR A 24 -12.84 13.25 8.81
C TYR A 24 -12.56 11.81 8.36
N ILE A 25 -13.21 10.82 8.97
CA ILE A 25 -13.14 9.41 8.59
C ILE A 25 -13.48 9.23 7.11
N PHE A 26 -14.60 9.81 6.68
CA PHE A 26 -15.03 9.79 5.29
C PHE A 26 -14.03 10.49 4.36
N CYS A 27 -13.53 11.67 4.76
CA CYS A 27 -12.47 12.39 4.03
C CYS A 27 -11.22 11.54 3.82
N ILE A 28 -10.76 10.85 4.85
CA ILE A 28 -9.55 10.03 4.84
C ILE A 28 -9.75 8.84 3.91
N ARG A 29 -10.82 8.07 4.10
CA ARG A 29 -11.16 6.91 3.26
C ARG A 29 -11.24 7.28 1.78
N LEU A 30 -11.96 8.35 1.44
CA LEU A 30 -12.05 8.83 0.06
C LEU A 30 -10.68 9.24 -0.50
N SER A 31 -9.90 9.98 0.28
CA SER A 31 -8.57 10.43 -0.14
C SER A 31 -7.60 9.26 -0.36
N ILE A 32 -7.71 8.19 0.44
CA ILE A 32 -6.95 6.93 0.25
C ILE A 32 -7.34 6.26 -1.07
N LEU A 33 -8.64 6.13 -1.36
CA LEU A 33 -9.11 5.53 -2.61
C LEU A 33 -8.60 6.27 -3.84
N LEU A 34 -8.50 7.60 -3.74
CA LEU A 34 -7.95 8.45 -4.80
C LEU A 34 -6.41 8.55 -4.75
N LYS A 35 -5.74 7.86 -3.82
CA LYS A 35 -4.28 7.90 -3.61
C LYS A 35 -3.71 9.31 -3.40
N HIS A 36 -4.51 10.24 -2.87
CA HIS A 36 -4.07 11.61 -2.55
C HIS A 36 -3.49 11.67 -1.14
N TRP A 37 -2.21 11.34 -1.01
CA TRP A 37 -1.50 11.31 0.27
C TRP A 37 -1.41 12.67 0.96
N GLU A 38 -1.34 13.75 0.19
CA GLU A 38 -1.33 15.13 0.70
C GLU A 38 -2.62 15.47 1.44
N SER A 39 -3.71 14.78 1.13
CA SER A 39 -5.02 14.99 1.77
C SER A 39 -5.25 14.04 2.95
N TYR A 40 -4.96 12.74 2.81
CA TYR A 40 -5.28 11.78 3.88
C TYR A 40 -4.26 11.83 5.02
N HIS A 41 -2.97 12.03 4.75
CA HIS A 41 -1.93 11.97 5.78
C HIS A 41 -2.12 13.02 6.89
N PRO A 42 -2.27 14.33 6.59
CA PRO A 42 -2.51 15.33 7.64
C PRO A 42 -3.87 15.14 8.32
N ALA A 43 -4.90 14.70 7.59
CA ALA A 43 -6.22 14.45 8.15
C ALA A 43 -6.20 13.27 9.14
N MET A 44 -5.51 12.19 8.81
CA MET A 44 -5.34 11.02 9.67
C MET A 44 -4.52 11.36 10.92
N ARG A 45 -3.44 12.13 10.75
CA ARG A 45 -2.66 12.62 11.89
C ARG A 45 -3.50 13.47 12.84
N HIS A 46 -4.31 14.39 12.30
CA HIS A 46 -5.21 15.23 13.08
C HIS A 46 -6.27 14.39 13.81
N LEU A 47 -6.86 13.41 13.13
CA LEU A 47 -7.85 12.50 13.71
C LEU A 47 -7.27 11.74 14.92
N LEU A 48 -6.09 11.13 14.76
CA LEU A 48 -5.46 10.31 15.79
C LEU A 48 -4.83 11.11 16.94
N GLN A 49 -4.22 12.26 16.66
CA GLN A 49 -3.46 13.03 17.66
C GLN A 49 -4.27 14.15 18.33
N VAL A 50 -5.31 14.68 17.67
CA VAL A 50 -6.03 15.87 18.16
C VAL A 50 -7.48 15.54 18.49
N MET A 51 -8.19 14.82 17.62
CA MET A 51 -9.60 14.50 17.83
C MET A 51 -9.79 13.33 18.80
N HIS A 52 -9.10 12.21 18.57
CA HIS A 52 -9.23 10.98 19.37
C HIS A 52 -9.02 11.20 20.89
N PRO A 53 -8.02 11.97 21.36
CA PRO A 53 -7.86 12.20 22.80
C PRO A 53 -9.00 13.00 23.45
N LYS A 54 -9.70 13.83 22.68
CA LYS A 54 -10.80 14.67 23.16
C LYS A 54 -12.15 14.00 23.00
N HIS A 55 -12.30 13.21 21.95
CA HIS A 55 -13.49 12.45 21.63
C HIS A 55 -13.05 11.09 21.08
N PRO A 56 -12.98 10.07 21.95
CA PRO A 56 -12.46 8.76 21.59
C PRO A 56 -13.16 8.14 20.39
N LEU A 57 -12.37 7.48 19.55
CA LEU A 57 -12.86 6.65 18.46
C LEU A 57 -13.25 5.29 19.02
N SER A 58 -14.12 4.58 18.32
CA SER A 58 -14.34 3.17 18.61
C SER A 58 -13.03 2.38 18.44
N SER A 59 -12.91 1.26 19.14
CA SER A 59 -11.74 0.37 19.02
C SER A 59 -11.51 -0.06 17.57
N THR A 60 -12.58 -0.35 16.83
CA THR A 60 -12.52 -0.73 15.41
C THR A 60 -11.97 0.39 14.54
N GLU A 61 -12.49 1.62 14.68
CA GLU A 61 -12.01 2.78 13.92
C GLU A 61 -10.54 3.07 14.25
N LEU A 62 -10.17 3.03 15.53
CA LEU A 62 -8.79 3.26 15.95
C LEU A 62 -7.83 2.24 15.30
N GLN A 63 -8.18 0.95 15.30
CA GLN A 63 -7.37 -0.10 14.68
C GLN A 63 -7.29 0.08 13.15
N GLU A 64 -8.39 0.46 12.50
CA GLU A 64 -8.42 0.74 11.07
C GLU A 64 -7.46 1.88 10.68
N PHE A 65 -7.54 3.04 11.36
CA PHE A 65 -6.69 4.19 11.04
C PHE A 65 -5.24 3.98 11.49
N ALA A 66 -5.00 3.22 12.56
CA ALA A 66 -3.66 2.78 12.94
C ALA A 66 -3.04 1.90 11.85
N ALA A 67 -3.79 0.96 11.28
CA ALA A 67 -3.34 0.14 10.16
C ALA A 67 -2.96 0.99 8.95
N TYR A 68 -3.79 1.96 8.57
CA TYR A 68 -3.48 2.87 7.45
C TYR A 68 -2.22 3.71 7.70
N GLN A 69 -2.02 4.18 8.93
CA GLN A 69 -0.82 4.95 9.28
C GLN A 69 0.45 4.10 9.19
N VAL A 70 0.42 2.87 9.72
CA VAL A 70 1.53 1.93 9.65
C VAL A 70 1.84 1.57 8.20
N LEU A 71 0.82 1.30 7.39
CA LEU A 71 0.99 0.99 5.97
C LEU A 71 1.53 2.18 5.16
N ASP A 72 1.09 3.42 5.43
CA ASP A 72 1.63 4.62 4.75
C ASP A 72 3.13 4.79 5.03
N LEU A 73 3.54 4.56 6.29
CA LEU A 73 4.95 4.63 6.68
C LEU A 73 5.80 3.57 6.00
N ALA A 74 5.31 2.33 5.94
CA ALA A 74 6.03 1.24 5.30
C ALA A 74 6.04 1.36 3.77
N CYS A 75 4.91 1.67 3.14
CA CYS A 75 4.76 1.60 1.69
C CYS A 75 5.21 2.86 0.96
N ARG A 76 4.89 4.04 1.49
CA ARG A 76 5.17 5.33 0.82
C ARG A 76 6.42 6.02 1.34
N GLN A 77 6.65 5.98 2.66
CA GLN A 77 7.81 6.63 3.27
C GLN A 77 9.03 5.70 3.39
N SER A 78 8.85 4.40 3.11
CA SER A 78 9.87 3.36 3.24
C SER A 78 10.54 3.33 4.63
N ASP A 79 9.83 3.80 5.67
CA ASP A 79 10.32 3.89 7.04
C ASP A 79 9.75 2.75 7.89
N LEU A 80 10.35 1.57 7.72
CA LEU A 80 9.93 0.36 8.44
C LEU A 80 10.13 0.49 9.95
N ALA A 81 11.18 1.18 10.39
CA ALA A 81 11.46 1.38 11.81
C ALA A 81 10.32 2.15 12.49
N LYS A 82 9.88 3.27 11.89
CA LYS A 82 8.73 4.02 12.40
C LYS A 82 7.42 3.24 12.27
N ALA A 83 7.26 2.46 11.21
CA ALA A 83 6.07 1.61 11.04
C ALA A 83 5.94 0.62 12.21
N TYR A 84 7.02 -0.09 12.56
CA TYR A 84 7.02 -1.03 13.70
C TYR A 84 6.85 -0.31 15.05
N SER A 85 7.48 0.85 15.25
CA SER A 85 7.34 1.59 16.52
C SER A 85 5.92 2.09 16.73
N ILE A 86 5.27 2.62 15.68
CA ILE A 86 3.89 3.09 15.76
C ILE A 86 2.92 1.92 15.93
N ARG A 87 3.16 0.79 15.24
CA ARG A 87 2.37 -0.43 15.43
C ARG A 87 2.32 -0.85 16.91
N LEU A 88 3.48 -0.83 17.58
CA LEU A 88 3.59 -1.15 19.00
C LEU A 88 2.91 -0.10 19.87
N ALA A 89 3.15 1.19 19.60
CA ALA A 89 2.59 2.29 20.38
C ALA A 89 1.06 2.37 20.32
N LEU A 90 0.46 2.07 19.16
CA LEU A 90 -0.99 2.05 18.96
C LEU A 90 -1.62 0.68 19.29
N GLY A 91 -0.82 -0.32 19.64
CA GLY A 91 -1.31 -1.67 19.96
C GLY A 91 -2.09 -2.31 18.81
N LEU A 92 -1.64 -2.13 17.56
CA LEU A 92 -2.33 -2.66 16.38
C LEU A 92 -2.30 -4.20 16.38
N ARG A 93 -3.46 -4.83 16.24
CA ARG A 93 -3.63 -6.29 16.17
C ARG A 93 -4.25 -6.69 14.83
N ASP A 94 -3.47 -6.53 13.76
CA ASP A 94 -3.87 -6.93 12.42
C ASP A 94 -2.78 -7.83 11.80
N SER A 95 -3.11 -9.12 11.63
CA SER A 95 -2.20 -10.11 11.07
C SER A 95 -1.83 -9.80 9.61
N LYS A 96 -2.74 -9.16 8.86
CA LYS A 96 -2.48 -8.82 7.46
C LYS A 96 -1.49 -7.67 7.34
N VAL A 97 -1.60 -6.66 8.20
CA VAL A 97 -0.58 -5.59 8.25
C VAL A 97 0.79 -6.18 8.59
N ASP A 98 0.84 -7.15 9.50
CA ASP A 98 2.09 -7.83 9.86
C ASP A 98 2.69 -8.63 8.69
N GLU A 99 1.85 -9.31 7.91
CA GLU A 99 2.27 -10.00 6.68
C GLU A 99 2.81 -9.00 5.65
N VAL A 100 2.18 -7.82 5.49
CA VAL A 100 2.69 -6.76 4.59
C VAL A 100 4.04 -6.23 5.08
N LEU A 101 4.18 -5.92 6.36
CA LEU A 101 5.44 -5.44 6.92
C LEU A 101 6.57 -6.46 6.74
N LYS A 102 6.28 -7.75 6.97
CA LYS A 102 7.23 -8.83 6.70
C LYS A 102 7.58 -8.93 5.22
N ALA A 103 6.60 -8.79 4.33
CA ALA A 103 6.82 -8.84 2.90
C ALA A 103 7.76 -7.72 2.43
N ILE A 104 7.53 -6.49 2.89
CA ILE A 104 8.38 -5.34 2.56
C ILE A 104 9.77 -5.49 3.18
N ALA A 105 9.87 -5.93 4.44
CA ALA A 105 11.16 -6.07 5.12
C ALA A 105 12.09 -7.13 4.51
N HIS A 106 11.53 -8.15 3.83
CA HIS A 106 12.29 -9.21 3.18
C HIS A 106 12.31 -9.11 1.65
N ASP A 107 11.81 -8.02 1.07
CA ASP A 107 11.60 -7.86 -0.37
C ASP A 107 10.84 -9.04 -1.02
N ASN A 108 9.93 -9.65 -0.25
CA ASN A 108 9.17 -10.82 -0.68
C ASN A 108 7.96 -10.40 -1.53
N TYR A 109 8.22 -10.22 -2.82
CA TYR A 109 7.21 -9.83 -3.81
C TYR A 109 6.06 -10.84 -3.91
N PHE A 110 6.30 -12.14 -3.76
CA PHE A 110 5.23 -13.15 -3.79
C PHE A 110 4.23 -12.96 -2.64
N LEU A 111 4.75 -12.84 -1.41
CA LEU A 111 3.91 -12.59 -0.23
C LEU A 111 3.19 -11.25 -0.35
N PHE A 112 3.87 -10.21 -0.85
CA PHE A 112 3.30 -8.89 -1.02
C PHE A 112 2.04 -8.89 -1.89
N TRP A 113 2.11 -9.50 -3.08
CA TRP A 113 0.95 -9.56 -4.00
C TRP A 113 -0.16 -10.47 -3.50
N LYS A 114 0.19 -11.59 -2.86
CA LYS A 114 -0.79 -12.47 -2.23
C LYS A 114 -1.61 -11.71 -1.18
N VAL A 115 -0.92 -11.04 -0.25
CA VAL A 115 -1.58 -10.29 0.83
C VAL A 115 -2.39 -9.12 0.28
N LYS A 116 -1.89 -8.42 -0.75
CA LYS A 116 -2.62 -7.32 -1.41
C LYS A 116 -3.99 -7.76 -1.95
N ARG A 117 -4.13 -9.00 -2.42
CA ARG A 117 -5.41 -9.56 -2.91
C ARG A 117 -6.37 -9.96 -1.78
N GLU A 118 -5.86 -10.17 -0.58
CA GLU A 118 -6.63 -10.62 0.59
C GLU A 118 -7.07 -9.47 1.51
N VAL A 119 -6.39 -8.32 1.47
CA VAL A 119 -6.73 -7.14 2.29
C VAL A 119 -7.90 -6.34 1.72
N ASP A 120 -8.49 -5.47 2.54
CA ASP A 120 -9.52 -4.54 2.08
C ASP A 120 -8.99 -3.53 1.07
N GLY A 121 -9.91 -2.96 0.29
CA GLY A 121 -9.58 -2.03 -0.79
C GLY A 121 -8.80 -0.78 -0.34
N TYR A 122 -8.99 -0.30 0.90
CA TYR A 122 -8.25 0.87 1.38
C TYR A 122 -6.79 0.52 1.68
N LYS A 123 -6.54 -0.59 2.39
CA LYS A 123 -5.18 -1.10 2.60
C LYS A 123 -4.49 -1.43 1.28
N ALA A 124 -5.20 -2.10 0.35
CA ALA A 124 -4.68 -2.40 -0.98
C ALA A 124 -4.26 -1.13 -1.75
N LYS A 125 -5.04 -0.05 -1.65
CA LYS A 125 -4.72 1.24 -2.28
C LYS A 125 -3.47 1.90 -1.70
N ILE A 126 -3.23 1.77 -0.39
CA ILE A 126 -1.98 2.25 0.23
C ILE A 126 -0.80 1.39 -0.20
N MET A 127 -0.97 0.06 -0.28
CA MET A 127 0.08 -0.85 -0.72
C MET A 127 0.54 -0.56 -2.15
N GLU A 128 -0.31 -0.02 -3.03
CA GLU A 128 0.08 0.36 -4.38
C GLU A 128 1.26 1.35 -4.44
N PHE A 129 1.52 2.15 -3.39
CA PHE A 129 2.70 3.02 -3.34
C PHE A 129 4.03 2.24 -3.35
N ALA A 130 4.07 1.08 -2.69
CA ALA A 130 5.24 0.18 -2.73
C ALA A 130 5.18 -0.82 -3.90
N GLY A 131 4.04 -0.91 -4.58
CA GLY A 131 3.82 -1.91 -5.63
C GLY A 131 4.76 -1.74 -6.82
N GLU A 132 5.10 -0.51 -7.19
CA GLU A 132 6.03 -0.25 -8.31
C GLU A 132 7.45 -0.74 -8.01
N GLU A 133 7.99 -0.37 -6.85
CA GLU A 133 9.32 -0.80 -6.41
C GLU A 133 9.39 -2.33 -6.24
N MET A 134 8.36 -2.93 -5.64
CA MET A 134 8.29 -4.39 -5.46
C MET A 134 8.25 -5.11 -6.81
N LYS A 135 7.55 -4.56 -7.80
CA LYS A 135 7.50 -5.11 -9.16
C LYS A 135 8.85 -5.00 -9.85
N LEU A 136 9.51 -3.85 -9.74
CA LEU A 136 10.86 -3.66 -10.29
C LEU A 136 11.86 -4.64 -9.66
N HIS A 137 11.77 -4.87 -8.35
CA HIS A 137 12.58 -5.86 -7.67
C HIS A 137 12.30 -7.28 -8.21
N ALA A 138 11.03 -7.67 -8.34
CA ALA A 138 10.64 -8.96 -8.91
C ALA A 138 11.21 -9.16 -10.33
N LEU A 139 11.06 -8.16 -11.22
CA LEU A 139 11.58 -8.23 -12.59
C LEU A 139 13.10 -8.35 -12.63
N LYS A 140 13.83 -7.60 -11.80
CA LYS A 140 15.29 -7.68 -11.69
C LYS A 140 15.74 -9.06 -11.19
N SER A 141 15.06 -9.61 -10.19
CA SER A 141 15.38 -10.91 -9.59
C SER A 141 15.07 -12.06 -10.55
N ILE A 142 13.90 -12.06 -11.19
CA ILE A 142 13.52 -13.04 -12.22
C ILE A 142 14.49 -12.97 -13.39
N GLY A 143 14.77 -11.74 -13.84
CA GLY A 143 15.69 -11.47 -14.94
C GLY A 143 17.09 -11.99 -14.70
N LYS A 144 17.53 -12.18 -13.45
CA LYS A 144 18.84 -12.74 -13.07
C LYS A 144 18.86 -14.24 -12.86
N THR A 145 17.76 -14.80 -12.40
CA THR A 145 17.72 -16.17 -11.86
C THR A 145 17.23 -17.18 -12.88
N TYR A 146 16.37 -16.77 -13.81
CA TYR A 146 15.70 -17.67 -14.75
C TYR A 146 16.19 -17.49 -16.19
N LEU A 147 16.26 -18.60 -16.94
CA LEU A 147 16.44 -18.59 -18.40
C LEU A 147 15.10 -18.41 -19.11
N SER A 148 14.07 -19.10 -18.60
CA SER A 148 12.69 -18.98 -19.02
C SER A 148 11.75 -19.15 -17.83
N ILE A 149 10.56 -18.55 -17.93
CA ILE A 149 9.48 -18.64 -16.94
C ILE A 149 8.15 -18.81 -17.67
N ASP A 150 7.19 -19.49 -17.04
CA ASP A 150 5.82 -19.52 -17.55
C ASP A 150 5.17 -18.14 -17.44
N LEU A 151 4.36 -17.78 -18.45
CA LEU A 151 3.69 -16.49 -18.49
C LEU A 151 2.76 -16.29 -17.28
N ASP A 152 1.99 -17.30 -16.88
CA ASP A 152 1.04 -17.20 -15.78
C ASP A 152 1.78 -16.94 -14.46
N SER A 153 2.93 -17.61 -14.29
CA SER A 153 3.79 -17.41 -13.13
C SER A 153 4.38 -16.00 -13.10
N LEU A 154 4.83 -15.48 -14.25
CA LEU A 154 5.36 -14.12 -14.33
C LEU A 154 4.29 -13.10 -13.95
N GLU A 155 3.11 -13.18 -14.56
CA GLU A 155 2.01 -12.24 -14.30
C GLU A 155 1.55 -12.29 -12.84
N GLN A 156 1.53 -13.48 -12.22
CA GLN A 156 1.25 -13.62 -10.79
C GLN A 156 2.30 -12.96 -9.89
N LEU A 157 3.59 -13.08 -10.24
CA LEU A 157 4.69 -12.52 -9.45
C LEU A 157 4.84 -11.00 -9.60
N THR A 158 4.28 -10.42 -10.68
CA THR A 158 4.36 -8.98 -10.95
C THR A 158 3.04 -8.24 -10.84
N ASP A 159 1.92 -8.96 -10.63
CA ASP A 159 0.55 -8.42 -10.61
C ASP A 159 0.28 -7.52 -11.84
N SER A 160 0.73 -7.97 -13.02
CA SER A 160 0.70 -7.20 -14.26
C SER A 160 0.69 -8.12 -15.47
N SER A 161 -0.06 -7.74 -16.51
CA SER A 161 -0.10 -8.47 -17.76
C SER A 161 1.20 -8.29 -18.56
N TRP A 162 1.49 -9.24 -19.44
CA TRP A 162 2.62 -9.18 -20.36
C TRP A 162 2.72 -7.86 -21.13
N SER A 163 1.59 -7.37 -21.65
CA SER A 163 1.51 -6.11 -22.40
C SER A 163 2.05 -4.93 -21.59
N VAL A 164 1.61 -4.81 -20.33
CA VAL A 164 2.06 -3.77 -19.40
C VAL A 164 3.55 -3.92 -19.09
N LEU A 165 4.04 -5.15 -18.92
CA LEU A 165 5.46 -5.40 -18.69
C LEU A 165 6.30 -4.91 -19.88
N THR A 166 5.90 -5.23 -21.11
CA THR A 166 6.64 -4.81 -22.31
C THR A 166 6.58 -3.30 -22.56
N GLU A 167 5.42 -2.68 -22.38
CA GLU A 167 5.23 -1.25 -22.67
C GLU A 167 5.80 -0.36 -21.57
N ALA A 168 5.49 -0.63 -20.30
CA ALA A 168 5.85 0.25 -19.19
C ALA A 168 7.24 -0.05 -18.62
N TYR A 169 7.70 -1.31 -18.67
CA TYR A 169 8.97 -1.72 -18.08
C TYR A 169 10.04 -2.09 -19.11
N SER A 170 9.70 -2.05 -20.41
CA SER A 170 10.62 -2.32 -21.53
C SER A 170 11.47 -3.57 -21.32
N VAL A 171 10.86 -4.63 -20.78
CA VAL A 171 11.56 -5.92 -20.60
C VAL A 171 11.89 -6.50 -21.97
N GLY A 172 13.18 -6.60 -22.29
CA GLY A 172 13.70 -7.17 -23.55
C GLY A 172 13.56 -8.69 -23.67
N TRP A 173 12.53 -9.28 -23.07
CA TRP A 173 12.28 -10.71 -23.04
C TRP A 173 11.34 -11.11 -24.19
N GLN A 174 11.42 -12.37 -24.62
CA GLN A 174 10.65 -12.88 -25.76
C GLN A 174 9.55 -13.82 -25.28
N LEU A 175 8.33 -13.67 -25.79
CA LEU A 175 7.24 -14.59 -25.52
C LEU A 175 7.20 -15.68 -26.60
N GLU A 176 7.41 -16.94 -26.19
CA GLU A 176 7.32 -18.14 -27.01
C GLU A 176 6.12 -18.99 -26.54
N GLY A 177 4.95 -18.74 -27.12
CA GLY A 177 3.70 -19.42 -26.71
C GLY A 177 3.31 -19.06 -25.28
N THR A 178 3.38 -20.02 -24.36
CA THR A 178 3.08 -19.83 -22.92
C THR A 178 4.31 -19.52 -22.08
N LYS A 179 5.52 -19.48 -22.68
CA LYS A 179 6.77 -19.27 -21.94
C LYS A 179 7.44 -17.98 -22.35
N VAL A 180 7.96 -17.26 -21.36
CA VAL A 180 8.78 -16.07 -21.54
C VAL A 180 10.25 -16.48 -21.46
N VAL A 181 10.99 -16.29 -22.55
CA VAL A 181 12.43 -16.49 -22.64
C VAL A 181 13.13 -15.20 -22.22
N ILE A 182 13.81 -15.26 -21.09
CA ILE A 182 14.52 -14.14 -20.45
C ILE A 182 15.94 -14.06 -20.99
N ARG A 183 16.63 -15.21 -21.11
CA ARG A 183 18.01 -15.30 -21.59
C ARG A 183 18.19 -16.58 -22.39
N LYS A 184 18.85 -16.47 -23.55
CA LYS A 184 19.29 -17.66 -24.30
C LYS A 184 20.56 -18.23 -23.65
N PRO A 185 20.64 -19.55 -23.45
CA PRO A 185 21.87 -20.18 -22.94
C PRO A 185 23.02 -19.88 -23.92
N LYS A 186 24.20 -19.52 -23.39
CA LYS A 186 25.39 -19.36 -24.24
C LYS A 186 25.74 -20.72 -24.85
N PRO A 187 25.99 -20.81 -26.18
CA PRO A 187 26.51 -22.04 -26.77
C PRO A 187 27.87 -22.37 -26.13
N ARG A 188 28.11 -23.66 -25.84
CA ARG A 188 29.38 -24.19 -25.37
C ARG A 188 30.35 -24.37 -26.52
#